data_AF-A0A6D2JVR9-F1
#
_entry.id   AF-A0A6D2JVR9-F1
#
_cell.length_a   1.000
_cell.length_b   1.000
_cell.length_c   1.000
_cell.angle_alpha   90.00
_cell.angle_beta   90.00
_cell.angle_gamma   90.00
#
_symmetry.space_group_name_H-M   'P 1'
#
loop_
_entity.id
_entity.type
_entity.pdbx_description
1 polymer ?
#
loop_
_entity_poly.entity_id
_entity_poly.type
_entity_poly.pdbx_seq_one_letter_code
_entity_poly.pdbx_strand_id
1 'polypeptide(L)'
;MTQRLEAEGNKYPESQDEWDDGSGHDDVTKIFVRGCSQGIQYIQFSYIKDGQPIYGSVHGFPEQGFTQTYEINHLRGEHLESVEGYYESRSNVIQGIQFKTNLRISELIGFEKHGTKFSLSVDGKKIIGFHGSAKTELNYLGAYFTWITPTRLEAQGRKGGEEWNDGSDHDGVTKIHVRGCYDIIQYVKFDYVKDGQDIYGSVHGASSRAGYTQTVCIYDFVLESKGCAIVGFHGRSADVIRALGAYCRPLPPLPEAEKLQAHGGDGGASWDDGGFDGIRNIYIGQSEMGISFLKFLYHKDDQAVVGDDHGSKTLTGDDDDDDDDDDVLISVLQFELESPCEYLISVEGKYDVVDGSESGIIRMLRFKTNMRTSQVFGLETTSNFTLEKECHKIVGFHGKVSNMLTQIGVHVLPLSEQSSIQTLSS
;
A
#
# COMPACT_ATOMS: atom_id res chain seq x y z
N MET A 1 10.18 -6.74 25.57
CA MET A 1 9.32 -6.68 26.77
C MET A 1 7.91 -6.45 26.30
N THR A 2 7.02 -7.39 26.58
CA THR A 2 5.62 -7.37 26.13
C THR A 2 4.80 -6.38 26.95
N GLN A 3 3.93 -5.62 26.28
CA GLN A 3 2.98 -4.70 26.89
C GLN A 3 1.56 -5.23 26.69
N ARG A 4 0.78 -5.32 27.76
CA ARG A 4 -0.65 -5.63 27.70
C ARG A 4 -1.41 -4.32 27.69
N LEU A 5 -2.29 -4.13 26.71
CA LEU A 5 -3.32 -3.09 26.76
C LEU A 5 -4.60 -3.73 27.30
N GLU A 6 -5.24 -3.08 28.28
CA GLU A 6 -6.49 -3.55 28.85
C GLU A 6 -7.59 -3.59 27.79
N ALA A 7 -8.54 -4.52 27.95
CA ALA A 7 -9.63 -4.65 26.99
C ALA A 7 -10.59 -3.47 27.11
N GLU A 8 -11.00 -2.92 25.96
CA GLU A 8 -11.95 -1.82 25.86
C GLU A 8 -13.39 -2.37 25.73
N GLY A 9 -14.32 -1.85 26.55
CA GLY A 9 -15.69 -2.34 26.76
C GLY A 9 -16.15 -2.26 28.23
N ASN A 10 -17.42 -2.51 28.55
CA ASN A 10 -17.93 -2.40 29.94
C ASN A 10 -17.70 -3.66 30.80
N LYS A 11 -16.95 -3.52 31.91
CA LYS A 11 -16.70 -4.57 32.91
C LYS A 11 -17.82 -4.61 33.98
N TYR A 12 -18.95 -5.29 33.72
CA TYR A 12 -19.91 -5.66 34.78
C TYR A 12 -19.41 -6.92 35.54
N PRO A 13 -19.68 -7.07 36.85
CA PRO A 13 -18.89 -7.93 37.75
C PRO A 13 -19.37 -9.39 37.87
N GLU A 14 -20.30 -9.87 37.04
CA GLU A 14 -20.87 -11.22 37.19
C GLU A 14 -20.79 -12.06 35.90
N SER A 15 -19.56 -12.43 35.49
CA SER A 15 -19.22 -13.65 34.73
C SER A 15 -19.77 -13.76 33.28
N GLN A 16 -19.19 -14.45 32.31
CA GLN A 16 -18.29 -15.59 32.23
C GLN A 16 -17.93 -15.74 30.72
N ASP A 17 -16.81 -16.39 30.39
CA ASP A 17 -16.22 -16.55 29.05
C ASP A 17 -15.22 -15.44 28.66
N GLU A 18 -14.39 -15.05 29.64
CA GLU A 18 -13.11 -14.40 29.37
C GLU A 18 -12.15 -15.38 28.70
N TRP A 19 -11.37 -14.88 27.75
CA TRP A 19 -10.36 -15.63 27.04
C TRP A 19 -9.08 -14.82 26.91
N ASP A 20 -7.97 -15.53 26.86
CA ASP A 20 -6.65 -14.97 26.68
C ASP A 20 -5.83 -15.97 25.86
N ASP A 21 -5.54 -15.62 24.60
CA ASP A 21 -4.72 -16.46 23.73
C ASP A 21 -3.25 -16.45 24.15
N GLY A 22 -2.89 -15.54 25.06
CA GLY A 22 -1.54 -15.38 25.59
C GLY A 22 -0.69 -14.43 24.77
N SER A 23 0.44 -14.06 25.37
CA SER A 23 1.36 -13.07 24.83
C SER A 23 2.68 -13.67 24.35
N GLY A 24 2.73 -14.99 24.20
CA GLY A 24 3.95 -15.76 23.94
C GLY A 24 4.16 -16.10 22.47
N HIS A 25 3.40 -15.46 21.56
CA HIS A 25 3.55 -15.63 20.12
C HIS A 25 4.49 -14.58 19.54
N ASP A 26 5.03 -14.86 18.35
CA ASP A 26 5.90 -13.95 17.64
C ASP A 26 5.11 -12.96 16.76
N ASP A 27 3.99 -13.41 16.19
CA ASP A 27 3.12 -12.59 15.33
C ASP A 27 1.72 -13.18 15.16
N VAL A 28 0.79 -12.36 14.65
CA VAL A 28 -0.56 -12.76 14.19
C VAL A 28 -0.50 -13.04 12.70
N THR A 29 -1.03 -14.19 12.27
CA THR A 29 -0.94 -14.66 10.86
C THR A 29 -2.27 -14.53 10.12
N LYS A 30 -3.39 -14.88 10.77
CA LYS A 30 -4.72 -14.85 10.17
C LYS A 30 -5.76 -14.46 11.22
N ILE A 31 -6.78 -13.74 10.78
CA ILE A 31 -7.89 -13.31 11.61
C ILE A 31 -9.19 -13.71 10.91
N PHE A 32 -10.07 -14.39 11.63
CA PHE A 32 -11.40 -14.75 11.16
C PHE A 32 -12.40 -13.96 11.99
N VAL A 33 -13.27 -13.21 11.31
CA VAL A 33 -14.32 -12.41 11.95
C VAL A 33 -15.65 -12.74 11.30
N ARG A 34 -16.67 -12.97 12.13
CA ARG A 34 -18.05 -13.10 11.66
C ARG A 34 -18.92 -12.04 12.32
N GLY A 35 -19.56 -11.22 11.49
CA GLY A 35 -20.60 -10.29 11.92
C GLY A 35 -22.00 -10.83 11.68
N CYS A 36 -22.97 -10.34 12.45
CA CYS A 36 -24.40 -10.50 12.23
C CYS A 36 -25.12 -9.16 12.45
N SER A 37 -26.46 -9.15 12.37
CA SER A 37 -27.26 -7.94 12.61
C SER A 37 -27.16 -7.36 14.03
N GLN A 38 -26.58 -8.09 14.98
CA GLN A 38 -26.42 -7.67 16.39
C GLN A 38 -24.98 -7.24 16.73
N GLY A 39 -24.03 -7.44 15.82
CA GLY A 39 -22.61 -7.12 15.98
C GLY A 39 -21.69 -8.27 15.58
N ILE A 40 -20.48 -8.29 16.11
CA ILE A 40 -19.48 -9.34 15.87
C ILE A 40 -19.80 -10.55 16.73
N GLN A 41 -20.14 -11.68 16.10
CA GLN A 41 -20.52 -12.92 16.78
C GLN A 41 -19.32 -13.69 17.32
N TYR A 42 -18.29 -13.88 16.48
CA TYR A 42 -17.07 -14.54 16.89
C TYR A 42 -15.85 -13.96 16.20
N ILE A 43 -14.72 -14.14 16.87
CA ILE A 43 -13.40 -13.86 16.35
C ILE A 43 -12.46 -15.05 16.62
N GLN A 44 -11.53 -15.31 15.72
CA GLN A 44 -10.48 -16.30 15.89
C GLN A 44 -9.19 -15.75 15.30
N PHE A 45 -8.09 -15.99 15.99
CA PHE A 45 -6.77 -15.60 15.54
C PHE A 45 -5.90 -16.84 15.31
N SER A 46 -5.08 -16.79 14.27
CA SER A 46 -3.95 -17.70 14.11
C SER A 46 -2.67 -16.92 14.33
N TYR A 47 -1.68 -17.58 14.88
CA TYR A 47 -0.41 -17.00 15.30
C TYR A 47 0.76 -17.78 14.71
N ILE A 48 1.96 -17.24 14.86
CA ILE A 48 3.22 -17.97 14.65
C ILE A 48 4.06 -17.88 15.92
N LYS A 49 4.72 -18.98 16.27
CA LYS A 49 5.68 -19.03 17.38
C LYS A 49 6.82 -19.96 17.02
N ASP A 50 8.05 -19.48 17.16
CA ASP A 50 9.27 -20.22 16.83
C ASP A 50 9.21 -20.78 15.39
N GLY A 51 8.60 -20.01 14.47
CA GLY A 51 8.40 -20.40 13.07
C GLY A 51 7.28 -21.42 12.81
N GLN A 52 6.56 -21.87 13.85
CA GLN A 52 5.46 -22.83 13.72
C GLN A 52 4.09 -22.13 13.76
N PRO A 53 3.16 -22.47 12.86
CA PRO A 53 1.80 -21.92 12.88
C PRO A 53 1.03 -22.48 14.08
N ILE A 54 0.31 -21.60 14.77
CA ILE A 54 -0.59 -21.93 15.87
C ILE A 54 -1.99 -21.46 15.48
N TYR A 55 -2.93 -22.39 15.41
CA TYR A 55 -4.34 -22.05 15.21
C TYR A 55 -4.98 -21.76 16.57
N GLY A 56 -5.39 -20.52 16.80
CA GLY A 56 -6.05 -20.12 18.04
C GLY A 56 -7.50 -20.63 18.13
N SER A 57 -8.09 -20.43 19.29
CA SER A 57 -9.46 -20.86 19.57
C SER A 57 -10.47 -19.90 18.96
N VAL A 58 -11.68 -20.40 18.70
CA VAL A 58 -12.83 -19.57 18.33
C VAL A 58 -13.40 -18.94 19.59
N HIS A 59 -13.54 -17.62 19.59
CA HIS A 59 -14.08 -16.85 20.71
C HIS A 59 -15.43 -16.26 20.32
N GLY A 60 -16.50 -16.72 20.96
CA GLY A 60 -17.90 -16.40 20.63
C GLY A 60 -18.63 -17.59 20.02
N PHE A 61 -19.86 -17.38 19.53
CA PHE A 61 -20.72 -18.47 19.06
C PHE A 61 -20.89 -18.43 17.52
N PRO A 62 -20.40 -19.44 16.78
CA PRO A 62 -20.49 -19.45 15.32
C PRO A 62 -21.87 -19.94 14.83
N GLU A 63 -22.86 -19.05 14.74
CA GLU A 63 -24.13 -19.34 14.06
C GLU A 63 -24.04 -19.23 12.52
N GLN A 64 -25.14 -19.42 11.79
CA GLN A 64 -25.18 -19.22 10.33
C GLN A 64 -24.80 -17.78 9.96
N GLY A 65 -23.82 -17.62 9.07
CA GLY A 65 -23.36 -16.32 8.59
C GLY A 65 -22.14 -16.42 7.68
N PHE A 66 -21.65 -15.28 7.20
CA PHE A 66 -20.44 -15.17 6.38
C PHE A 66 -19.24 -14.82 7.28
N THR A 67 -18.15 -15.58 7.18
CA THR A 67 -16.89 -15.26 7.87
C THR A 67 -15.98 -14.51 6.91
N GLN A 68 -15.57 -13.32 7.30
CA GLN A 68 -14.52 -12.59 6.61
C GLN A 68 -13.17 -13.01 7.19
N THR A 69 -12.22 -13.30 6.31
CA THR A 69 -10.87 -13.72 6.67
C THR A 69 -9.89 -12.62 6.29
N TYR A 70 -9.00 -12.28 7.20
CA TYR A 70 -7.94 -11.32 7.01
C TYR A 70 -6.59 -11.99 7.23
N GLU A 71 -5.80 -12.12 6.17
CA GLU A 71 -4.49 -12.80 6.21
C GLU A 71 -3.35 -11.79 6.23
N ILE A 72 -2.37 -12.02 7.09
CA ILE A 72 -1.18 -11.19 7.26
C ILE A 72 -0.01 -11.85 6.52
N ASN A 73 0.55 -11.15 5.54
CA ASN A 73 1.59 -11.67 4.66
C ASN A 73 3.00 -11.45 5.24
N HIS A 74 3.45 -12.37 6.07
CA HIS A 74 4.79 -12.33 6.65
C HIS A 74 5.93 -12.44 5.62
N LEU A 75 5.67 -12.93 4.39
CA LEU A 75 6.71 -12.93 3.33
C LEU A 75 7.09 -11.52 2.89
N ARG A 76 6.20 -10.54 3.12
CA ARG A 76 6.45 -9.11 2.87
C ARG A 76 6.77 -8.34 4.15
N GLY A 77 6.98 -9.04 5.27
CA GLY A 77 7.16 -8.42 6.59
C GLY A 77 5.90 -7.76 7.13
N GLU A 78 4.71 -8.14 6.65
CA GLU A 78 3.44 -7.64 7.18
C GLU A 78 3.26 -8.11 8.64
N HIS A 79 2.83 -7.20 9.50
CA HIS A 79 2.49 -7.44 10.90
C HIS A 79 1.37 -6.50 11.33
N LEU A 80 0.59 -6.94 12.31
CA LEU A 80 -0.55 -6.18 12.81
C LEU A 80 -0.09 -5.06 13.75
N GLU A 81 -0.45 -3.81 13.47
CA GLU A 81 -0.05 -2.64 14.26
C GLU A 81 -1.16 -2.16 15.18
N SER A 82 -2.39 -2.12 14.67
CA SER A 82 -3.53 -1.67 15.45
C SER A 82 -4.85 -2.32 15.07
N VAL A 83 -5.80 -2.19 15.99
CA VAL A 83 -7.20 -2.55 15.79
C VAL A 83 -8.04 -1.34 16.14
N GLU A 84 -8.94 -0.95 15.25
CA GLU A 84 -10.00 0.00 15.55
C GLU A 84 -11.32 -0.75 15.64
N GLY A 85 -12.16 -0.37 16.61
CA GLY A 85 -13.47 -0.98 16.73
C GLY A 85 -14.51 -0.03 17.24
N TYR A 86 -15.75 -0.45 17.09
CA TYR A 86 -16.95 0.28 17.49
C TYR A 86 -17.80 -0.64 18.34
N TYR A 87 -18.20 -0.22 19.54
CA TYR A 87 -19.09 -0.99 20.40
C TYR A 87 -20.32 -0.20 20.78
N GLU A 88 -21.48 -0.86 20.89
CA GLU A 88 -22.70 -0.19 21.32
C GLU A 88 -22.73 -0.08 22.85
N SER A 89 -22.77 1.13 23.40
CA SER A 89 -22.55 1.37 24.84
C SER A 89 -23.57 0.71 25.78
N ARG A 90 -24.76 0.32 25.28
CA ARG A 90 -25.81 -0.33 26.07
C ARG A 90 -25.61 -1.84 26.20
N SER A 91 -25.35 -2.51 25.08
CA SER A 91 -25.13 -3.97 25.03
C SER A 91 -23.66 -4.33 25.25
N ASN A 92 -22.75 -3.38 25.01
CA ASN A 92 -21.30 -3.55 24.95
C ASN A 92 -20.88 -4.65 23.99
N VAL A 93 -21.65 -4.84 22.92
CA VAL A 93 -21.29 -5.72 21.83
C VAL A 93 -20.49 -4.92 20.82
N ILE A 94 -19.34 -5.44 20.43
CA ILE A 94 -18.54 -4.89 19.32
C ILE A 94 -19.38 -5.01 18.05
N GLN A 95 -19.71 -3.89 17.44
CA GLN A 95 -20.54 -3.77 16.24
C GLN A 95 -19.70 -3.81 14.97
N GLY A 96 -18.48 -3.27 15.03
CA GLY A 96 -17.58 -3.22 13.90
C GLY A 96 -16.12 -3.26 14.33
N ILE A 97 -15.27 -3.86 13.51
CA ILE A 97 -13.84 -3.98 13.74
C ILE A 97 -13.06 -3.80 12.43
N GLN A 98 -11.93 -3.12 12.53
CA GLN A 98 -11.03 -2.86 11.42
C GLN A 98 -9.59 -3.10 11.88
N PHE A 99 -8.82 -3.81 11.05
CA PHE A 99 -7.44 -4.17 11.34
C PHE A 99 -6.52 -3.30 10.50
N LYS A 100 -5.47 -2.77 11.12
CA LYS A 100 -4.41 -2.06 10.42
C LYS A 100 -3.09 -2.78 10.64
N THR A 101 -2.47 -3.16 9.53
CA THR A 101 -1.09 -3.65 9.49
C THR A 101 -0.16 -2.52 9.09
N ASN A 102 1.13 -2.77 9.19
CA ASN A 102 2.14 -1.92 8.59
C ASN A 102 2.07 -1.91 7.06
N LEU A 103 1.16 -2.66 6.41
CA LEU A 103 1.01 -2.70 4.95
C LEU A 103 -0.38 -2.31 4.42
N ARG A 104 -1.43 -2.25 5.23
CA ARG A 104 -2.78 -1.90 4.75
C ARG A 104 -3.74 -1.80 5.90
N ILE A 105 -4.93 -1.31 5.59
CA ILE A 105 -6.08 -1.31 6.48
C ILE A 105 -7.12 -2.26 5.89
N SER A 106 -7.70 -3.15 6.69
CA SER A 106 -8.79 -4.01 6.25
C SER A 106 -10.03 -3.18 5.93
N GLU A 107 -10.98 -3.75 5.18
CA GLU A 107 -12.34 -3.23 5.20
C GLU A 107 -12.90 -3.28 6.63
N LEU A 108 -13.86 -2.40 6.93
CA LEU A 108 -14.61 -2.45 8.18
C LEU A 108 -15.52 -3.70 8.16
N ILE A 109 -15.30 -4.61 9.10
CA ILE A 109 -16.13 -5.79 9.28
C ILE A 109 -17.22 -5.44 10.29
N GLY A 110 -18.50 -5.52 9.91
CA GLY A 110 -19.63 -5.11 10.74
C GLY A 110 -20.11 -3.69 10.41
N PHE A 111 -20.47 -2.89 11.42
CA PHE A 111 -20.98 -1.53 11.21
C PHE A 111 -20.59 -0.55 12.32
N GLU A 112 -20.45 0.73 11.94
CA GLU A 112 -20.12 1.86 12.84
C GLU A 112 -21.33 2.39 13.62
N LYS A 113 -22.56 1.99 13.25
CA LYS A 113 -23.80 2.67 13.65
C LYS A 113 -23.99 2.71 15.18
N HIS A 114 -24.13 3.93 15.72
CA HIS A 114 -24.39 4.24 17.14
C HIS A 114 -23.36 3.70 18.16
N GLY A 115 -22.15 3.32 17.70
CA GLY A 115 -21.09 2.79 18.56
C GLY A 115 -20.12 3.84 19.09
N THR A 116 -19.58 3.63 20.29
CA THR A 116 -18.38 4.32 20.78
C THR A 116 -17.14 3.69 20.14
N LYS A 117 -16.27 4.52 19.56
CA LYS A 117 -15.02 4.07 18.92
C LYS A 117 -13.96 3.79 19.99
N PHE A 118 -13.21 2.69 19.81
CA PHE A 118 -11.99 2.39 20.56
C PHE A 118 -10.84 2.05 19.61
N SER A 119 -9.61 2.16 20.10
CA SER A 119 -8.40 1.81 19.37
C SER A 119 -7.45 1.04 20.28
N LEU A 120 -6.94 -0.08 19.77
CA LEU A 120 -5.84 -0.82 20.37
C LEU A 120 -4.60 -0.53 19.52
N SER A 121 -3.76 0.39 19.98
CA SER A 121 -2.50 0.74 19.33
C SER A 121 -1.46 1.14 20.37
N VAL A 122 -0.20 0.84 20.08
CA VAL A 122 0.94 1.33 20.84
C VAL A 122 2.04 1.72 19.86
N ASP A 123 2.45 2.98 19.89
CA ASP A 123 3.45 3.51 18.97
C ASP A 123 4.73 2.66 18.96
N GLY A 124 5.20 2.31 17.76
CA GLY A 124 6.41 1.53 17.52
C GLY A 124 6.31 0.03 17.87
N LYS A 125 5.11 -0.47 18.18
CA LYS A 125 4.88 -1.87 18.55
C LYS A 125 3.87 -2.55 17.63
N LYS A 126 4.05 -3.86 17.49
CA LYS A 126 3.10 -4.75 16.81
C LYS A 126 2.30 -5.57 17.80
N ILE A 127 1.11 -6.00 17.39
CA ILE A 127 0.24 -6.90 18.13
C ILE A 127 0.69 -8.34 17.92
N ILE A 128 0.79 -9.11 19.00
CA ILE A 128 1.23 -10.52 19.01
C ILE A 128 0.27 -11.46 19.74
N GLY A 129 -0.86 -10.95 20.21
CA GLY A 129 -1.80 -11.73 21.00
C GLY A 129 -3.02 -10.91 21.34
N PHE A 130 -4.10 -11.61 21.66
CA PHE A 130 -5.37 -11.00 22.03
C PHE A 130 -5.90 -11.61 23.31
N HIS A 131 -6.67 -10.82 24.04
CA HIS A 131 -7.48 -11.25 25.16
C HIS A 131 -8.82 -10.52 25.08
N GLY A 132 -9.86 -11.08 25.69
CA GLY A 132 -11.19 -10.50 25.58
C GLY A 132 -12.25 -11.30 26.30
N SER A 133 -13.50 -11.05 25.91
CA SER A 133 -14.61 -11.91 26.29
C SER A 133 -15.62 -11.98 25.18
N ALA A 134 -16.15 -13.18 24.99
CA ALA A 134 -17.19 -13.44 24.02
C ALA A 134 -18.06 -14.59 24.54
N LYS A 135 -19.39 -14.42 24.43
CA LYS A 135 -20.35 -15.47 24.73
C LYS A 135 -21.15 -15.81 23.48
N THR A 136 -22.24 -15.07 23.26
CA THR A 136 -23.02 -15.08 22.01
C THR A 136 -22.40 -14.12 20.99
N GLU A 137 -21.91 -12.98 21.46
CA GLU A 137 -21.21 -11.97 20.68
C GLU A 137 -19.90 -11.57 21.37
N LEU A 138 -19.03 -10.86 20.65
CA LEU A 138 -17.78 -10.31 21.16
C LEU A 138 -18.05 -9.04 21.96
N ASN A 139 -17.72 -9.06 23.26
CA ASN A 139 -18.02 -7.97 24.18
C ASN A 139 -16.87 -6.98 24.34
N TYR A 140 -15.65 -7.49 24.52
CA TYR A 140 -14.46 -6.66 24.65
C TYR A 140 -13.24 -7.35 24.07
N LEU A 141 -12.32 -6.53 23.60
CA LEU A 141 -11.08 -6.95 22.97
C LEU A 141 -9.94 -6.10 23.53
N GLY A 142 -8.87 -6.79 23.92
CA GLY A 142 -7.58 -6.22 24.28
C GLY A 142 -6.48 -6.93 23.52
N ALA A 143 -5.28 -6.35 23.54
CA ALA A 143 -4.16 -6.82 22.75
C ALA A 143 -2.85 -6.83 23.53
N TYR A 144 -1.97 -7.74 23.13
CA TYR A 144 -0.58 -7.81 23.58
C TYR A 144 0.33 -7.24 22.51
N PHE A 145 1.23 -6.35 22.92
CA PHE A 145 2.13 -5.61 22.06
C PHE A 145 3.59 -5.97 22.34
N THR A 146 4.41 -6.04 21.30
CA THR A 146 5.86 -6.12 21.41
C THR A 146 6.53 -5.16 20.43
N TRP A 147 7.78 -4.79 20.70
CA TRP A 147 8.56 -3.98 19.77
C TRP A 147 8.73 -4.69 18.44
N ILE A 148 8.61 -3.95 17.34
CA ILE A 148 8.94 -4.45 16.01
C ILE A 148 10.45 -4.68 15.97
N THR A 149 10.88 -5.92 16.17
CA THR A 149 12.30 -6.29 16.08
C THR A 149 12.71 -6.32 14.61
N PRO A 150 13.70 -5.51 14.20
CA PRO A 150 14.26 -5.58 12.86
C PRO A 150 14.79 -6.98 12.57
N THR A 151 14.60 -7.44 11.34
CA THR A 151 15.14 -8.71 10.86
C THR A 151 16.66 -8.59 10.74
N ARG A 152 17.39 -9.52 11.36
CA ARG A 152 18.85 -9.56 11.29
C ARG A 152 19.28 -10.37 10.06
N LEU A 153 19.93 -9.71 9.12
CA LEU A 153 20.61 -10.34 7.99
C LEU A 153 21.99 -10.81 8.42
N GLU A 154 22.28 -12.10 8.21
CA GLU A 154 23.52 -12.73 8.65
C GLU A 154 24.75 -12.11 7.99
N ALA A 155 25.81 -11.96 8.79
CA ALA A 155 27.02 -11.29 8.35
C ALA A 155 27.75 -12.12 7.28
N GLN A 156 27.93 -11.54 6.10
CA GLN A 156 28.65 -12.15 4.98
C GLN A 156 30.12 -11.77 5.05
N GLY A 157 31.01 -12.77 4.94
CA GLY A 157 32.45 -12.60 4.98
C GLY A 157 33.18 -13.67 5.79
N ARG A 158 34.42 -13.38 6.19
CA ARG A 158 35.30 -14.32 6.90
C ARG A 158 35.10 -14.25 8.41
N LYS A 159 35.28 -15.40 9.08
CA LYS A 159 35.41 -15.48 10.54
C LYS A 159 36.73 -14.84 10.99
N GLY A 160 36.72 -14.21 12.17
CA GLY A 160 37.89 -13.53 12.75
C GLY A 160 37.62 -12.05 13.04
N GLY A 161 38.50 -11.41 13.81
CA GLY A 161 38.30 -10.04 14.30
C GLY A 161 37.25 -9.93 15.43
N GLU A 162 37.12 -8.72 15.96
CA GLU A 162 36.15 -8.35 16.99
C GLU A 162 34.78 -8.11 16.37
N GLU A 163 33.73 -8.50 17.10
CA GLU A 163 32.35 -8.23 16.72
C GLU A 163 31.99 -6.78 17.02
N TRP A 164 31.23 -6.17 16.12
CA TRP A 164 30.65 -4.85 16.32
C TRP A 164 29.19 -4.86 15.89
N ASN A 165 28.39 -3.99 16.51
CA ASN A 165 26.97 -3.89 16.27
C ASN A 165 26.55 -2.44 16.56
N ASP A 166 26.09 -1.72 15.54
CA ASP A 166 25.64 -0.34 15.69
C ASP A 166 24.23 -0.25 16.29
N GLY A 167 23.52 -1.38 16.41
CA GLY A 167 22.12 -1.42 16.81
C GLY A 167 21.18 -1.48 15.61
N SER A 168 19.90 -1.65 15.90
CA SER A 168 18.84 -1.83 14.92
C SER A 168 17.68 -0.84 15.12
N ASP A 169 17.78 0.03 16.10
CA ASP A 169 16.76 0.96 16.57
C ASP A 169 16.81 2.32 15.88
N HIS A 170 17.52 2.43 14.76
CA HIS A 170 17.50 3.62 13.91
C HIS A 170 16.26 3.64 13.00
N ASP A 171 15.95 4.82 12.45
CA ASP A 171 14.91 5.01 11.43
C ASP A 171 15.46 4.73 10.03
N GLY A 172 16.76 4.98 9.83
CA GLY A 172 17.44 4.73 8.56
C GLY A 172 18.91 5.10 8.58
N VAL A 173 19.59 4.86 7.46
CA VAL A 173 21.00 5.17 7.22
C VAL A 173 21.09 6.43 6.37
N THR A 174 21.78 7.46 6.85
CA THR A 174 21.91 8.75 6.15
C THR A 174 23.18 8.83 5.33
N LYS A 175 24.28 8.25 5.81
CA LYS A 175 25.57 8.29 5.10
C LYS A 175 26.39 7.05 5.37
N ILE A 176 27.04 6.54 4.32
CA ILE A 176 27.98 5.42 4.42
C ILE A 176 29.36 5.92 4.03
N HIS A 177 30.32 5.79 4.93
CA HIS A 177 31.73 6.12 4.71
C HIS A 177 32.51 4.83 4.55
N VAL A 178 33.18 4.66 3.42
CA VAL A 178 33.98 3.47 3.12
C VAL A 178 35.38 3.90 2.72
N ARG A 179 36.39 3.23 3.28
CA ARG A 179 37.78 3.34 2.81
C ARG A 179 38.28 2.00 2.34
N GLY A 180 38.61 1.93 1.05
CA GLY A 180 39.33 0.80 0.47
C GLY A 180 40.85 0.98 0.53
N CYS A 181 41.59 -0.12 0.48
CA CYS A 181 43.03 -0.15 0.24
C CYS A 181 43.34 -1.39 -0.62
N TYR A 182 43.84 -1.21 -1.85
CA TYR A 182 43.96 -2.30 -2.84
C TYR A 182 42.63 -3.08 -2.97
N ASP A 183 42.64 -4.38 -2.70
CA ASP A 183 41.50 -5.30 -2.90
C ASP A 183 40.67 -5.55 -1.61
N ILE A 184 40.84 -4.71 -0.58
CA ILE A 184 40.17 -4.89 0.73
C ILE A 184 39.50 -3.61 1.24
N ILE A 185 38.40 -3.79 1.98
CA ILE A 185 37.73 -2.71 2.72
C ILE A 185 38.45 -2.53 4.06
N GLN A 186 39.11 -1.40 4.23
CA GLN A 186 39.90 -1.08 5.40
C GLN A 186 39.01 -0.68 6.58
N TYR A 187 38.07 0.24 6.36
CA TYR A 187 37.07 0.58 7.35
C TYR A 187 35.73 0.94 6.72
N VAL A 188 34.67 0.77 7.51
CA VAL A 188 33.34 1.35 7.24
C VAL A 188 32.87 2.17 8.43
N LYS A 189 32.04 3.16 8.17
CA LYS A 189 31.29 3.92 9.17
C LYS A 189 29.92 4.26 8.58
N PHE A 190 28.90 4.22 9.42
CA PHE A 190 27.53 4.52 9.04
C PHE A 190 27.04 5.67 9.92
N ASP A 191 26.48 6.70 9.31
CA ASP A 191 25.69 7.70 10.02
C ASP A 191 24.21 7.34 9.81
N TYR A 192 23.41 7.54 10.86
CA TYR A 192 22.02 7.11 10.95
C TYR A 192 21.12 8.30 11.24
N VAL A 193 19.82 8.10 11.07
CA VAL A 193 18.78 8.97 11.63
C VAL A 193 17.97 8.16 12.65
N LYS A 194 17.65 8.78 13.78
CA LYS A 194 16.78 8.21 14.81
C LYS A 194 15.96 9.31 15.46
N ASP A 195 14.65 9.11 15.54
CA ASP A 195 13.69 10.09 16.04
C ASP A 195 13.87 11.46 15.35
N GLY A 196 14.18 11.42 14.04
CA GLY A 196 14.45 12.61 13.22
C GLY A 196 15.79 13.33 13.50
N GLN A 197 16.66 12.77 14.35
CA GLN A 197 17.99 13.32 14.66
C GLN A 197 19.11 12.52 14.00
N ASP A 198 20.11 13.22 13.48
CA ASP A 198 21.33 12.61 12.93
C ASP A 198 22.20 12.00 14.04
N ILE A 199 22.52 10.72 13.90
CA ILE A 199 23.43 9.97 14.75
C ILE A 199 24.69 9.63 13.95
N TYR A 200 25.83 10.18 14.38
CA TYR A 200 27.12 9.89 13.77
C TYR A 200 27.70 8.58 14.33
N GLY A 201 27.82 7.56 13.49
CA GLY A 201 28.30 6.25 13.94
C GLY A 201 29.81 6.16 14.12
N SER A 202 30.22 5.02 14.68
CA SER A 202 31.62 4.68 14.92
C SER A 202 32.31 4.17 13.65
N VAL A 203 33.64 4.24 13.64
CA VAL A 203 34.46 3.62 12.60
C VAL A 203 34.75 2.18 12.98
N HIS A 204 34.46 1.27 12.06
CA HIS A 204 34.75 -0.17 12.18
C HIS A 204 35.92 -0.54 11.26
N GLY A 205 36.97 -1.15 11.79
CA GLY A 205 38.24 -1.39 11.08
C GLY A 205 39.35 -0.39 11.45
N ALA A 206 40.51 -0.46 10.80
CA ALA A 206 41.65 0.39 11.15
C ALA A 206 41.79 1.64 10.27
N SER A 207 42.13 2.77 10.90
CA SER A 207 42.42 4.03 10.21
C SER A 207 43.91 4.20 9.84
N SER A 208 44.80 3.34 10.34
CA SER A 208 46.28 3.45 10.22
C SER A 208 46.90 2.56 9.12
N ARG A 209 48.16 2.84 8.76
CA ARG A 209 48.79 2.56 7.45
C ARG A 209 49.49 1.20 7.26
N ALA A 210 49.20 0.17 8.05
CA ALA A 210 49.92 -1.12 7.93
C ALA A 210 49.04 -2.19 7.27
N GLY A 211 49.24 -2.46 5.98
CA GLY A 211 48.57 -3.55 5.26
C GLY A 211 49.44 -4.80 5.20
N TYR A 212 48.84 -5.97 5.46
CA TYR A 212 49.37 -7.28 5.08
C TYR A 212 48.35 -7.94 4.14
N THR A 213 48.81 -8.39 2.97
CA THR A 213 47.94 -9.04 1.97
C THR A 213 47.79 -10.52 2.32
N GLN A 214 46.55 -10.97 2.54
CA GLN A 214 46.21 -12.38 2.66
C GLN A 214 45.30 -12.77 1.50
N THR A 215 45.47 -13.97 0.94
CA THR A 215 44.74 -14.48 -0.23
C THR A 215 43.24 -14.17 -0.15
N VAL A 216 42.77 -13.38 -1.13
CA VAL A 216 41.38 -12.93 -1.27
C VAL A 216 40.63 -13.95 -2.12
N CYS A 217 39.62 -14.59 -1.54
CA CYS A 217 38.59 -15.28 -2.32
C CYS A 217 37.45 -14.27 -2.49
N ILE A 218 37.14 -13.90 -3.73
CA ILE A 218 36.10 -12.93 -4.06
C ILE A 218 34.77 -13.69 -4.09
N TYR A 219 33.83 -13.28 -3.23
CA TYR A 219 32.45 -13.74 -3.25
C TYR A 219 31.56 -12.52 -3.26
N ASP A 220 30.71 -12.42 -4.29
CA ASP A 220 29.66 -11.40 -4.32
C ASP A 220 28.57 -11.78 -3.32
N PHE A 221 28.09 -10.81 -2.56
CA PHE A 221 26.95 -10.98 -1.67
C PHE A 221 26.05 -9.76 -1.71
N VAL A 222 24.78 -9.98 -1.42
CA VAL A 222 23.77 -8.92 -1.29
C VAL A 222 23.13 -9.05 0.08
N LEU A 223 23.09 -7.94 0.83
CA LEU A 223 22.33 -7.84 2.07
C LEU A 223 20.99 -7.15 1.75
N GLU A 224 19.98 -7.93 1.42
CA GLU A 224 18.64 -7.42 1.13
C GLU A 224 17.55 -8.25 1.79
N SER A 225 16.43 -7.61 2.07
CA SER A 225 15.15 -8.24 2.37
C SER A 225 14.08 -7.46 1.61
N LYS A 226 13.37 -8.12 0.69
CA LYS A 226 12.39 -7.46 -0.16
C LYS A 226 11.34 -6.74 0.67
N GLY A 227 11.07 -5.48 0.34
CA GLY A 227 10.11 -4.65 1.07
C GLY A 227 10.61 -4.13 2.42
N CYS A 228 11.90 -4.21 2.72
CA CYS A 228 12.48 -3.69 3.96
C CYS A 228 13.53 -2.60 3.69
N ALA A 229 13.61 -1.60 4.57
CA ALA A 229 14.73 -0.67 4.67
C ALA A 229 15.83 -1.23 5.58
N ILE A 230 17.10 -0.92 5.29
CA ILE A 230 18.20 -1.18 6.21
C ILE A 230 18.21 -0.08 7.28
N VAL A 231 18.18 -0.50 8.54
CA VAL A 231 18.10 0.37 9.74
C VAL A 231 19.30 0.21 10.67
N GLY A 232 20.30 -0.57 10.28
CA GLY A 232 21.46 -0.81 11.12
C GLY A 232 22.43 -1.80 10.50
N PHE A 233 23.67 -1.78 10.97
CA PHE A 233 24.70 -2.71 10.56
C PHE A 233 25.35 -3.41 11.76
N HIS A 234 25.79 -4.64 11.52
CA HIS A 234 26.63 -5.40 12.44
C HIS A 234 27.70 -6.13 11.64
N GLY A 235 28.75 -6.61 12.29
CA GLY A 235 29.79 -7.31 11.57
C GLY A 235 30.98 -7.68 12.41
N ARG A 236 32.09 -7.90 11.71
CA ARG A 236 33.39 -8.19 12.33
C ARG A 236 34.49 -7.37 11.69
N SER A 237 35.39 -6.85 12.51
CA SER A 237 36.54 -6.09 12.04
C SER A 237 37.78 -6.34 12.88
N ALA A 238 38.95 -6.13 12.27
CA ALA A 238 40.22 -6.03 12.97
C ALA A 238 41.00 -4.85 12.36
N ASP A 239 42.13 -5.13 11.74
CA ASP A 239 42.84 -4.24 10.83
C ASP A 239 42.01 -3.87 9.57
N VAL A 240 41.06 -4.72 9.20
CA VAL A 240 40.18 -4.59 8.04
C VAL A 240 38.78 -5.07 8.37
N ILE A 241 37.80 -4.78 7.51
CA ILE A 241 36.47 -5.39 7.58
C ILE A 241 36.56 -6.86 7.20
N ARG A 242 36.03 -7.73 8.06
CA ARG A 242 36.05 -9.19 7.89
C ARG A 242 34.71 -9.74 7.45
N ALA A 243 33.62 -9.24 8.04
CA ALA A 243 32.26 -9.59 7.68
C ALA A 243 31.31 -8.42 7.93
N LEU A 244 30.25 -8.34 7.13
CA LEU A 244 29.21 -7.33 7.23
C LEU A 244 27.83 -7.98 7.17
N GLY A 245 26.98 -7.64 8.12
CA GLY A 245 25.55 -7.96 8.17
C GLY A 245 24.75 -6.68 8.40
N ALA A 246 23.42 -6.81 8.29
CA ALA A 246 22.52 -5.67 8.40
C ALA A 246 21.29 -6.01 9.24
N TYR A 247 20.62 -4.99 9.74
CA TYR A 247 19.27 -5.08 10.27
C TYR A 247 18.31 -4.41 9.30
N CYS A 248 17.20 -5.07 9.01
CA CYS A 248 16.18 -4.53 8.13
C CYS A 248 14.82 -4.46 8.80
N ARG A 249 14.06 -3.40 8.52
CA ARG A 249 12.70 -3.19 9.00
C ARG A 249 11.77 -3.11 7.79
N PRO A 250 10.60 -3.76 7.82
CA PRO A 250 9.61 -3.62 6.76
C PRO A 250 9.32 -2.14 6.49
N LEU A 251 9.32 -1.76 5.22
CA LEU A 251 8.85 -0.45 4.81
C LEU A 251 7.34 -0.37 5.09
N PRO A 252 6.81 0.81 5.46
CA PRO A 252 5.38 1.04 5.42
C PRO A 252 4.86 0.76 4.00
N PRO A 253 3.55 0.50 3.84
CA PRO A 253 3.05 0.17 2.52
C PRO A 253 3.16 1.37 1.61
N LEU A 254 3.41 1.08 0.35
CA LEU A 254 3.05 2.03 -0.68
C LEU A 254 1.54 2.25 -0.56
N PRO A 255 1.07 3.51 -0.47
CA PRO A 255 -0.35 3.80 -0.38
C PRO A 255 -1.08 3.06 -1.51
N GLU A 256 -2.19 2.39 -1.20
CA GLU A 256 -3.06 1.86 -2.25
C GLU A 256 -3.70 3.04 -3.00
N ALA A 257 -3.96 2.85 -4.29
CA ALA A 257 -4.54 3.91 -5.10
C ALA A 257 -5.98 4.18 -4.65
N GLU A 258 -6.26 5.43 -4.30
CA GLU A 258 -7.59 5.87 -3.90
C GLU A 258 -8.47 6.07 -5.13
N LYS A 259 -9.62 5.39 -5.16
CA LYS A 259 -10.60 5.51 -6.23
C LYS A 259 -11.49 6.74 -6.01
N LEU A 260 -11.34 7.76 -6.86
CA LEU A 260 -12.18 8.96 -6.83
C LEU A 260 -13.53 8.73 -7.52
N GLN A 261 -14.53 9.53 -7.16
CA GLN A 261 -15.86 9.49 -7.77
C GLN A 261 -15.79 9.80 -9.28
N ALA A 262 -16.43 8.95 -10.09
CA ALA A 262 -16.53 9.16 -11.54
C ALA A 262 -17.59 10.22 -11.89
N HIS A 263 -17.38 10.90 -13.02
CA HIS A 263 -18.26 11.95 -13.55
C HIS A 263 -18.70 11.58 -14.98
N GLY A 264 -19.93 11.96 -15.34
CA GLY A 264 -20.55 11.65 -16.63
C GLY A 264 -21.95 11.05 -16.48
N GLY A 265 -22.45 10.43 -17.55
CA GLY A 265 -23.72 9.72 -17.57
C GLY A 265 -23.69 8.40 -16.80
N ASP A 266 -24.87 7.81 -16.61
CA ASP A 266 -25.09 6.57 -15.87
C ASP A 266 -25.23 5.33 -16.74
N GLY A 267 -25.35 5.48 -18.06
CA GLY A 267 -25.51 4.39 -19.03
C GLY A 267 -24.21 3.63 -19.33
N GLY A 268 -24.36 2.42 -19.88
CA GLY A 268 -23.23 1.58 -20.31
C GLY A 268 -22.70 0.61 -19.24
N ALA A 269 -21.84 -0.31 -19.67
CA ALA A 269 -21.15 -1.27 -18.81
C ALA A 269 -20.00 -0.59 -18.05
N SER A 270 -19.86 -0.93 -16.77
CA SER A 270 -18.76 -0.44 -15.94
C SER A 270 -17.44 -1.12 -16.26
N TRP A 271 -16.35 -0.35 -16.21
CA TRP A 271 -14.97 -0.84 -16.33
C TRP A 271 -14.09 -0.19 -15.26
N ASP A 272 -13.01 -0.88 -14.87
CA ASP A 272 -12.05 -0.40 -13.88
C ASP A 272 -10.70 -1.07 -14.12
N ASP A 273 -9.69 -0.29 -14.54
CA ASP A 273 -8.34 -0.80 -14.77
C ASP A 273 -7.55 -0.97 -13.46
N GLY A 274 -8.02 -0.38 -12.36
CA GLY A 274 -7.35 -0.36 -11.07
C GLY A 274 -6.23 0.67 -10.96
N GLY A 275 -5.46 0.58 -9.88
CA GLY A 275 -4.32 1.46 -9.58
C GLY A 275 -2.98 0.88 -10.07
N PHE A 276 -2.16 1.76 -10.65
CA PHE A 276 -0.80 1.46 -11.13
C PHE A 276 0.23 2.41 -10.50
N ASP A 277 1.50 2.33 -10.89
CA ASP A 277 2.54 3.25 -10.41
C ASP A 277 2.54 4.58 -11.17
N GLY A 278 2.06 4.57 -12.42
CA GLY A 278 1.92 5.74 -13.27
C GLY A 278 1.33 5.44 -14.64
N ILE A 279 1.05 6.50 -15.40
CA ILE A 279 0.51 6.44 -16.77
C ILE A 279 1.64 6.77 -17.75
N ARG A 280 1.74 6.00 -18.82
CA ARG A 280 2.73 6.17 -19.89
C ARG A 280 2.13 6.81 -21.14
N ASN A 281 1.01 6.29 -21.61
CA ASN A 281 0.35 6.80 -22.81
C ASN A 281 -1.16 6.69 -22.68
N ILE A 282 -1.87 7.64 -23.26
CA ILE A 282 -3.32 7.67 -23.38
C ILE A 282 -3.67 7.71 -24.87
N TYR A 283 -4.44 6.74 -25.34
CA TYR A 283 -5.02 6.74 -26.68
C TYR A 283 -6.48 7.16 -26.58
N ILE A 284 -6.87 8.16 -27.37
CA ILE A 284 -8.19 8.76 -27.33
C ILE A 284 -8.81 8.67 -28.72
N GLY A 285 -9.94 7.98 -28.83
CA GLY A 285 -10.81 8.03 -30.00
C GLY A 285 -11.84 9.12 -29.85
N GLN A 286 -11.90 10.02 -30.83
CA GLN A 286 -12.94 11.03 -30.90
C GLN A 286 -13.71 10.94 -32.22
N SER A 287 -15.00 11.24 -32.14
CA SER A 287 -15.95 11.34 -33.26
C SER A 287 -16.67 12.68 -33.20
N GLU A 288 -17.56 12.94 -34.16
CA GLU A 288 -18.41 14.14 -34.17
C GLU A 288 -19.37 14.22 -32.96
N MET A 289 -19.63 13.09 -32.30
CA MET A 289 -20.53 13.02 -31.15
C MET A 289 -19.78 13.30 -29.84
N GLY A 290 -18.54 12.84 -29.70
CA GLY A 290 -17.74 12.95 -28.48
C GLY A 290 -16.61 11.93 -28.42
N ILE A 291 -16.23 11.53 -27.21
CA ILE A 291 -15.17 10.54 -26.97
C ILE A 291 -15.75 9.14 -27.16
N SER A 292 -15.28 8.41 -28.17
CA SER A 292 -15.76 7.08 -28.52
C SER A 292 -14.99 5.96 -27.81
N PHE A 293 -13.67 6.11 -27.64
CA PHE A 293 -12.87 5.14 -26.91
C PHE A 293 -11.70 5.75 -26.13
N LEU A 294 -11.28 5.04 -25.08
CA LEU A 294 -10.02 5.25 -24.39
C LEU A 294 -9.22 3.95 -24.31
N LYS A 295 -7.90 4.06 -24.36
CA LYS A 295 -6.98 2.98 -24.02
C LYS A 295 -5.78 3.55 -23.31
N PHE A 296 -5.30 2.86 -22.29
CA PHE A 296 -4.20 3.32 -21.47
C PHE A 296 -3.01 2.36 -21.54
N LEU A 297 -1.82 2.92 -21.40
CA LEU A 297 -0.59 2.18 -21.15
C LEU A 297 -0.04 2.64 -19.81
N TYR A 298 0.13 1.73 -18.87
CA TYR A 298 0.54 2.01 -17.49
C TYR A 298 1.96 1.54 -17.20
N HIS A 299 2.51 2.01 -16.09
CA HIS A 299 3.70 1.46 -15.44
C HIS A 299 3.32 0.75 -14.15
N LYS A 300 3.82 -0.48 -13.95
CA LYS A 300 3.69 -1.23 -12.70
C LYS A 300 4.93 -2.10 -12.48
N ASP A 301 5.56 -1.99 -11.32
CA ASP A 301 6.76 -2.75 -10.95
C ASP A 301 7.85 -2.69 -12.04
N ASP A 302 8.14 -1.47 -12.53
CA ASP A 302 9.07 -1.17 -13.64
C ASP A 302 8.73 -1.83 -15.00
N GLN A 303 7.50 -2.33 -15.17
CA GLN A 303 7.02 -2.92 -16.41
C GLN A 303 5.89 -2.11 -17.04
N ALA A 304 5.81 -2.15 -18.37
CA ALA A 304 4.70 -1.56 -19.12
C ALA A 304 3.50 -2.52 -19.13
N VAL A 305 2.33 -2.03 -18.73
CA VAL A 305 1.07 -2.79 -18.70
C VAL A 305 0.08 -2.17 -19.68
N VAL A 306 -0.34 -2.93 -20.68
CA VAL A 306 -1.31 -2.49 -21.68
C VAL A 306 -2.73 -2.69 -21.12
N GLY A 307 -3.50 -1.60 -21.03
CA GLY A 307 -4.91 -1.66 -20.65
C GLY A 307 -5.83 -2.13 -21.78
N ASP A 308 -7.02 -2.54 -21.39
CA ASP A 308 -8.09 -2.91 -22.31
C ASP A 308 -8.62 -1.69 -23.08
N ASP A 309 -9.34 -1.96 -24.17
CA ASP A 309 -10.01 -0.90 -24.93
C ASP A 309 -11.36 -0.58 -24.27
N HIS A 310 -11.59 0.69 -23.96
CA HIS A 310 -12.83 1.16 -23.32
C HIS A 310 -13.65 1.97 -24.32
N GLY A 311 -14.57 1.31 -25.01
CA GLY A 311 -15.46 1.90 -26.01
C GLY A 311 -15.23 1.37 -27.41
N SER A 312 -15.85 1.98 -28.41
CA SER A 312 -15.79 1.46 -29.78
C SER A 312 -14.79 2.19 -30.66
N LYS A 313 -14.00 1.42 -31.41
CA LYS A 313 -13.12 1.89 -32.48
C LYS A 313 -13.82 2.01 -33.84
N THR A 314 -15.04 1.50 -33.94
CA THR A 314 -15.91 1.52 -35.14
C THR A 314 -17.32 1.88 -34.70
N LEU A 315 -17.86 3.01 -35.14
CA LEU A 315 -19.26 3.36 -34.89
C LEU A 315 -20.06 2.83 -36.08
N THR A 316 -20.63 1.63 -35.97
CA THR A 316 -21.62 1.13 -36.94
C THR A 316 -22.99 1.69 -36.55
N GLY A 317 -23.70 2.31 -37.49
CA GLY A 317 -25.11 2.65 -37.28
C GLY A 317 -25.92 1.36 -37.12
N ASP A 318 -26.91 1.35 -36.23
CA ASP A 318 -27.78 0.18 -35.99
C ASP A 318 -28.82 -0.03 -37.13
N ASP A 319 -28.60 0.55 -38.32
CA ASP A 319 -29.53 0.46 -39.45
C ASP A 319 -29.15 -0.74 -40.35
N ASP A 320 -29.72 -1.90 -40.03
CA ASP A 320 -29.58 -3.19 -40.70
C ASP A 320 -30.09 -3.25 -42.18
N ASP A 321 -30.35 -2.11 -42.86
CA ASP A 321 -31.12 -2.12 -44.13
C ASP A 321 -30.62 -1.25 -45.30
N ASP A 322 -29.47 -0.56 -45.25
CA ASP A 322 -28.97 0.20 -46.42
C ASP A 322 -27.49 -0.10 -46.76
N ASP A 323 -27.23 -0.50 -48.01
CA ASP A 323 -25.94 -0.84 -48.64
C ASP A 323 -24.94 0.34 -48.76
N ASP A 324 -25.06 1.40 -47.94
CA ASP A 324 -24.14 2.55 -47.87
C ASP A 324 -23.51 2.64 -46.47
N ASP A 325 -22.61 1.70 -46.18
CA ASP A 325 -21.81 1.61 -44.95
C ASP A 325 -20.76 2.76 -44.92
N ASP A 326 -21.22 3.99 -44.65
CA ASP A 326 -20.34 5.15 -44.48
C ASP A 326 -19.69 5.06 -43.08
N ASP A 327 -18.60 4.27 -43.01
CA ASP A 327 -17.79 4.05 -41.80
C ASP A 327 -17.45 5.40 -41.14
N VAL A 328 -18.06 5.67 -39.97
CA VAL A 328 -17.88 6.94 -39.25
C VAL A 328 -16.43 7.03 -38.80
N LEU A 329 -15.67 7.90 -39.45
CA LEU A 329 -14.23 8.05 -39.22
C LEU A 329 -13.92 8.51 -37.79
N ILE A 330 -13.44 7.59 -36.96
CA ILE A 330 -12.90 7.90 -35.62
C ILE A 330 -11.46 8.37 -35.76
N SER A 331 -11.15 9.55 -35.22
CA SER A 331 -9.78 10.05 -35.14
C SER A 331 -9.12 9.56 -33.84
N VAL A 332 -8.02 8.81 -33.97
CA VAL A 332 -7.23 8.32 -32.83
C VAL A 332 -6.07 9.26 -32.56
N LEU A 333 -6.08 9.85 -31.37
CA LEU A 333 -5.02 10.71 -30.88
C LEU A 333 -4.27 10.05 -29.72
N GLN A 334 -3.04 10.48 -29.51
CA GLN A 334 -2.17 9.96 -28.45
C GLN A 334 -1.67 11.09 -27.57
N PHE A 335 -1.59 10.81 -26.27
CA PHE A 335 -1.01 11.69 -25.28
C PHE A 335 0.01 10.89 -24.45
N GLU A 336 1.26 10.92 -24.91
CA GLU A 336 2.40 10.24 -24.27
C GLU A 336 3.02 11.12 -23.20
N LEU A 337 3.31 10.55 -22.03
CA LEU A 337 3.94 11.23 -20.90
C LEU A 337 5.46 10.91 -20.83
N GLU A 338 6.27 11.93 -20.54
CA GLU A 338 7.72 11.80 -20.34
C GLU A 338 8.05 11.15 -18.99
N SER A 339 8.04 9.83 -18.94
CA SER A 339 8.44 9.07 -17.74
C SER A 339 9.95 9.18 -17.46
N PRO A 340 10.39 9.31 -16.18
CA PRO A 340 9.61 9.27 -14.94
C PRO A 340 9.20 10.66 -14.40
N CYS A 341 9.58 11.75 -15.07
CA CYS A 341 9.44 13.11 -14.54
C CYS A 341 8.06 13.73 -14.78
N GLU A 342 7.33 13.27 -15.80
CA GLU A 342 5.97 13.73 -16.11
C GLU A 342 4.93 12.75 -15.54
N TYR A 343 3.96 13.29 -14.81
CA TYR A 343 2.83 12.56 -14.25
C TYR A 343 1.54 13.37 -14.34
N LEU A 344 0.43 12.66 -14.47
CA LEU A 344 -0.89 13.26 -14.59
C LEU A 344 -1.38 13.77 -13.23
N ILE A 345 -1.86 15.01 -13.18
CA ILE A 345 -2.34 15.67 -11.95
C ILE A 345 -3.85 15.91 -11.96
N SER A 346 -4.42 16.17 -13.14
CA SER A 346 -5.87 16.32 -13.26
C SER A 346 -6.38 15.95 -14.65
N VAL A 347 -7.67 15.60 -14.69
CA VAL A 347 -8.45 15.46 -15.92
C VAL A 347 -9.62 16.40 -15.85
N GLU A 348 -9.67 17.32 -16.80
CA GLU A 348 -10.85 18.14 -17.03
C GLU A 348 -11.71 17.45 -18.06
N GLY A 349 -13.03 17.47 -17.85
CA GLY A 349 -13.95 16.90 -18.82
C GLY A 349 -15.27 17.65 -18.89
N LYS A 350 -15.97 17.41 -19.98
CA LYS A 350 -17.33 17.89 -20.21
C LYS A 350 -18.18 16.75 -20.73
N TYR A 351 -19.41 16.65 -20.25
CA TYR A 351 -20.37 15.65 -20.71
C TYR A 351 -21.70 16.29 -21.07
N ASP A 352 -22.47 15.67 -21.94
CA ASP A 352 -23.79 16.21 -22.30
C ASP A 352 -24.72 15.09 -22.73
N VAL A 353 -26.02 15.33 -22.61
CA VAL A 353 -27.04 14.45 -23.17
C VAL A 353 -27.23 14.84 -24.63
N VAL A 354 -26.94 13.92 -25.53
CA VAL A 354 -27.15 14.13 -26.97
C VAL A 354 -28.62 13.87 -27.30
N ASP A 355 -29.19 14.67 -28.20
CA ASP A 355 -30.57 14.48 -28.69
C ASP A 355 -30.78 13.04 -29.19
N GLY A 356 -31.73 12.33 -28.58
CA GLY A 356 -32.03 10.92 -28.89
C GLY A 356 -31.35 9.87 -28.00
N SER A 357 -30.44 10.26 -27.10
CA SER A 357 -29.81 9.36 -26.11
C SER A 357 -30.45 9.46 -24.73
N GLU A 358 -30.64 8.33 -24.06
CA GLU A 358 -31.19 8.29 -22.69
C GLU A 358 -30.17 8.69 -21.60
N SER A 359 -28.86 8.68 -21.92
CA SER A 359 -27.80 8.98 -20.97
C SER A 359 -26.72 9.88 -21.58
N GLY A 360 -26.08 10.69 -20.73
CA GLY A 360 -25.03 11.63 -21.15
C GLY A 360 -23.73 10.92 -21.55
N ILE A 361 -23.05 11.45 -22.56
CA ILE A 361 -21.74 10.98 -23.02
C ILE A 361 -20.65 11.99 -22.69
N ILE A 362 -19.43 11.52 -22.45
CA ILE A 362 -18.25 12.38 -22.33
C ILE A 362 -17.95 12.96 -23.72
N ARG A 363 -18.03 14.29 -23.81
CA ARG A 363 -17.83 15.01 -25.07
C ARG A 363 -16.44 15.61 -25.17
N MET A 364 -15.83 15.97 -24.05
CA MET A 364 -14.51 16.58 -24.02
C MET A 364 -13.66 16.01 -22.89
N LEU A 365 -12.37 15.82 -23.17
CA LEU A 365 -11.34 15.57 -22.17
C LEU A 365 -10.12 16.46 -22.41
N ARG A 366 -9.52 16.92 -21.32
CA ARG A 366 -8.21 17.59 -21.32
C ARG A 366 -7.39 17.09 -20.13
N PHE A 367 -6.16 16.69 -20.40
CA PHE A 367 -5.25 16.10 -19.43
C PHE A 367 -4.23 17.15 -19.00
N LYS A 368 -4.03 17.30 -17.69
CA LYS A 368 -3.01 18.17 -17.13
C LYS A 368 -1.97 17.34 -16.38
N THR A 369 -0.70 17.59 -16.68
CA THR A 369 0.45 17.00 -16.00
C THR A 369 1.15 18.06 -15.14
N ASN A 370 2.13 17.64 -14.35
CA ASN A 370 3.02 18.55 -13.63
C ASN A 370 3.88 19.43 -14.57
N MET A 371 4.00 19.08 -15.85
CA MET A 371 4.85 19.78 -16.81
C MET A 371 4.06 20.59 -17.84
N ARG A 372 2.87 20.13 -18.25
CA ARG A 372 2.09 20.75 -19.33
C ARG A 372 0.61 20.40 -19.26
N THR A 373 -0.16 21.04 -20.13
CA THR A 373 -1.56 20.70 -20.41
C THR A 373 -1.67 20.18 -21.84
N SER A 374 -2.42 19.10 -22.05
CA SER A 374 -2.71 18.57 -23.38
C SER A 374 -3.55 19.54 -24.20
N GLN A 375 -3.65 19.27 -25.51
CA GLN A 375 -4.75 19.82 -26.31
C GLN A 375 -6.12 19.34 -25.77
N VAL A 376 -7.18 19.98 -26.21
CA VAL A 376 -8.55 19.53 -25.98
C VAL A 376 -8.85 18.36 -26.92
N PHE A 377 -9.39 17.27 -26.38
CA PHE A 377 -9.91 16.14 -27.14
C PHE A 377 -11.43 16.17 -27.12
N GLY A 378 -12.07 16.01 -28.29
CA GLY A 378 -13.52 16.08 -28.45
C GLY A 378 -14.09 17.50 -28.57
N LEU A 379 -15.34 17.69 -28.14
CA LEU A 379 -16.16 18.88 -28.38
C LEU A 379 -16.60 19.54 -27.07
N GLU A 380 -16.43 20.86 -26.99
CA GLU A 380 -16.86 21.63 -25.83
C GLU A 380 -18.37 21.75 -25.71
N THR A 381 -18.89 21.49 -24.51
CA THR A 381 -20.29 21.74 -24.13
C THR A 381 -20.41 22.58 -22.85
N THR A 382 -21.61 22.66 -22.29
CA THR A 382 -21.96 23.50 -21.15
C THR A 382 -21.58 22.91 -19.80
N SER A 383 -21.74 21.60 -19.59
CA SER A 383 -21.35 20.96 -18.32
C SER A 383 -19.83 20.80 -18.22
N ASN A 384 -19.28 20.87 -17.01
CA ASN A 384 -17.86 20.62 -16.77
C ASN A 384 -17.65 19.87 -15.45
N PHE A 385 -16.54 19.14 -15.38
CA PHE A 385 -16.03 18.54 -14.16
C PHE A 385 -14.50 18.50 -14.22
N THR A 386 -13.89 18.38 -13.03
CA THR A 386 -12.46 18.16 -12.88
C THR A 386 -12.24 17.01 -11.92
N LEU A 387 -11.44 16.04 -12.35
CA LEU A 387 -10.94 14.95 -11.52
C LEU A 387 -9.54 15.31 -11.06
N GLU A 388 -9.42 15.73 -9.81
CA GLU A 388 -8.13 16.05 -9.18
C GLU A 388 -8.18 15.82 -7.67
N LYS A 389 -7.01 15.64 -7.06
CA LYS A 389 -6.83 15.62 -5.62
C LYS A 389 -5.51 16.29 -5.26
N GLU A 390 -5.57 17.23 -4.32
CA GLU A 390 -4.41 17.98 -3.87
C GLU A 390 -3.28 17.04 -3.39
N CYS A 391 -2.05 17.33 -3.79
CA CYS A 391 -0.85 16.53 -3.46
C CYS A 391 -0.86 15.07 -3.95
N HIS A 392 -1.66 14.73 -4.96
CA HIS A 392 -1.69 13.38 -5.54
C HIS A 392 -1.40 13.41 -7.05
N LYS A 393 -0.93 12.27 -7.58
CA LYS A 393 -0.87 11.97 -9.01
C LYS A 393 -1.97 10.97 -9.37
N ILE A 394 -2.46 11.04 -10.60
CA ILE A 394 -3.39 10.06 -11.17
C ILE A 394 -2.61 8.88 -11.73
N VAL A 395 -3.05 7.67 -11.40
CA VAL A 395 -2.35 6.43 -11.73
C VAL A 395 -3.23 5.33 -12.33
N GLY A 396 -4.50 5.59 -12.53
CA GLY A 396 -5.44 4.60 -13.04
C GLY A 396 -6.76 5.25 -13.42
N PHE A 397 -7.58 4.53 -14.17
CA PHE A 397 -8.87 5.01 -14.64
C PHE A 397 -9.95 3.96 -14.45
N HIS A 398 -11.17 4.43 -14.27
CA HIS A 398 -12.39 3.62 -14.24
C HIS A 398 -13.53 4.40 -14.86
N GLY A 399 -14.65 3.75 -15.15
CA GLY A 399 -15.78 4.45 -15.75
C GLY A 399 -16.89 3.54 -16.23
N LYS A 400 -17.66 4.07 -17.18
CA LYS A 400 -18.70 3.35 -17.89
C LYS A 400 -18.61 3.61 -19.38
N VAL A 401 -19.00 2.61 -20.15
CA VAL A 401 -18.93 2.67 -21.61
C VAL A 401 -20.06 1.89 -22.27
N SER A 402 -20.58 2.43 -23.37
CA SER A 402 -21.45 1.72 -24.32
C SER A 402 -20.74 1.71 -25.68
N ASN A 403 -21.40 2.15 -26.75
CA ASN A 403 -20.74 2.49 -28.01
C ASN A 403 -19.80 3.71 -27.84
N MET A 404 -20.02 4.53 -26.81
CA MET A 404 -19.21 5.71 -26.48
C MET A 404 -18.88 5.78 -24.98
N LEU A 405 -17.91 6.62 -24.62
CA LEU A 405 -17.55 6.86 -23.22
C LEU A 405 -18.67 7.65 -22.52
N THR A 406 -19.29 7.05 -21.50
CA THR A 406 -20.39 7.69 -20.75
C THR A 406 -19.92 8.30 -19.45
N GLN A 407 -18.99 7.63 -18.75
CA GLN A 407 -18.49 8.05 -17.45
C GLN A 407 -16.99 7.81 -17.32
N ILE A 408 -16.29 8.70 -16.61
CA ILE A 408 -14.86 8.54 -16.30
C ILE A 408 -14.56 8.96 -14.85
N GLY A 409 -13.72 8.18 -14.20
CA GLY A 409 -13.15 8.41 -12.89
C GLY A 409 -11.67 8.02 -12.87
N VAL A 410 -10.99 8.34 -11.77
CA VAL A 410 -9.54 8.16 -11.63
C VAL A 410 -9.17 7.47 -10.33
N HIS A 411 -8.02 6.80 -10.34
CA HIS A 411 -7.30 6.33 -9.16
C HIS A 411 -6.11 7.24 -8.88
N VAL A 412 -5.87 7.60 -7.62
CA VAL A 412 -4.82 8.56 -7.25
C VAL A 412 -3.87 8.04 -6.17
N LEU A 413 -2.60 8.42 -6.26
CA LEU A 413 -1.56 8.15 -5.25
C LEU A 413 -0.95 9.45 -4.71
N PRO A 414 -0.65 9.54 -3.40
CA PRO A 414 0.10 10.65 -2.84
C PRO A 414 1.45 10.86 -3.54
N LEU A 415 1.84 12.11 -3.74
CA LEU A 415 3.19 12.45 -4.19
C LEU A 415 4.17 12.21 -3.04
N SER A 416 5.14 11.29 -3.21
CA SER A 416 6.23 11.11 -2.25
C SER A 416 7.24 12.25 -2.36
N GLU A 417 7.72 12.77 -1.22
CA GLU A 417 8.68 13.91 -1.13
C GLU A 417 9.98 13.71 -1.91
N GLN A 418 10.32 12.47 -2.30
CA GLN A 418 11.48 12.18 -3.15
C GLN A 418 11.39 12.81 -4.55
N SER A 419 10.19 13.12 -5.04
CA SER A 419 9.96 13.75 -6.34
C SER A 419 10.25 15.25 -6.34
N SER A 420 10.33 15.86 -5.15
CA SER A 420 10.50 17.30 -4.95
C SER A 420 11.96 17.75 -4.98
N ILE A 421 12.92 16.82 -4.99
CA ILE A 421 14.36 17.11 -4.83
C ILE A 421 15.06 17.39 -6.18
N GLN A 422 14.43 17.06 -7.32
CA GLN A 422 15.07 17.31 -8.64
C GLN A 422 14.90 18.74 -9.20
N THR A 423 14.19 19.63 -8.52
CA THR A 423 13.94 21.01 -9.03
C THR A 423 14.90 22.08 -8.52
N LEU A 424 15.99 21.74 -7.83
CA LEU A 424 16.99 22.72 -7.39
C LEU A 424 18.41 22.32 -7.77
N SER A 425 18.69 22.21 -9.07
CA SER A 425 20.05 22.45 -9.57
C SER A 425 20.02 22.92 -11.02
N SER A 426 20.05 24.24 -11.21
CA SER A 426 20.54 24.89 -12.42
C SER A 426 21.30 26.14 -12.03
#